data_AF-A0A0C2RNV4-F1
#
_entry.id   AF-A0A0C2RNV4-F1
#
_cell.length_a   1.000
_cell.length_b   1.000
_cell.length_c   1.000
_cell.angle_alpha   90.00
_cell.angle_beta   90.00
_cell.angle_gamma   90.00
#
_symmetry.space_group_name_H-M   'P 1'
#
loop_
_entity.id
_entity.type
_entity.pdbx_description
1 polymer ?
#
loop_
_entity_poly.entity_id
_entity_poly.type
_entity_poly.pdbx_seq_one_letter_code
_entity_poly.pdbx_strand_id
1 'polypeptide(L)'
;MPGNEPNLLELAEEGVIGFKAFLYTTGNKEFENVDDMTLLKGMKAIARLGKVLALHSESGPITDWLKEEKEKDGKVSADDYLDTRPIAAEAEAVQRALFYAEVRQY
;
A
#
# COMPACT_ATOMS: atom_id res chain seq x y z
N MET A 1 -1.19 -5.10 -7.59
CA MET A 1 -2.29 -6.06 -7.49
C MET A 1 -1.73 -7.40 -7.07
N PRO A 2 -2.30 -8.05 -6.05
CA PRO A 2 -2.02 -9.46 -5.79
C PRO A 2 -2.19 -10.30 -7.06
N GLY A 3 -1.26 -11.23 -7.32
CA GLY A 3 -1.34 -12.16 -8.46
C GLY A 3 -0.76 -11.65 -9.79
N ASN A 4 -0.46 -10.35 -9.91
CA ASN A 4 0.08 -9.77 -11.16
C ASN A 4 1.62 -9.73 -11.20
N GLU A 5 2.31 -10.34 -10.22
CA GLU A 5 3.76 -10.41 -10.18
C GLU A 5 4.39 -11.00 -11.46
N PRO A 6 3.81 -12.01 -12.14
CA PRO A 6 4.35 -12.53 -13.39
C PRO A 6 4.37 -11.52 -14.54
N ASN A 7 3.46 -10.54 -14.54
CA ASN A 7 3.28 -9.57 -15.62
C ASN A 7 4.22 -8.35 -15.50
N LEU A 8 4.99 -8.25 -14.41
CA LEU A 8 5.85 -7.08 -14.17
C LEU A 8 6.94 -6.93 -15.23
N LEU A 9 7.50 -8.04 -15.73
CA LEU A 9 8.53 -8.02 -16.76
C LEU A 9 7.98 -7.46 -18.07
N GLU A 10 6.87 -8.02 -18.55
CA GLU A 10 6.20 -7.58 -19.78
C GLU A 10 5.88 -6.08 -19.74
N LEU A 11 5.30 -5.59 -18.64
CA LEU A 11 5.02 -4.17 -18.47
C LEU A 11 6.29 -3.29 -18.50
N ALA A 12 7.39 -3.78 -17.92
CA ALA A 12 8.67 -3.06 -17.94
C ALA A 12 9.26 -2.99 -19.36
N GLU A 13 9.12 -4.05 -20.15
CA GLU A 13 9.54 -4.14 -21.56
C GLU A 13 8.68 -3.24 -22.46
N GLU A 14 7.37 -3.15 -22.18
CA GLU A 14 6.44 -2.21 -22.82
C GLU A 14 6.66 -0.73 -22.40
N GLY A 15 7.66 -0.47 -21.55
CA GLY A 15 8.18 0.87 -21.34
C GLY A 15 7.55 1.66 -20.19
N VAL A 16 6.84 1.02 -19.25
CA VAL A 16 6.35 1.74 -18.06
C VAL A 16 7.52 2.37 -17.29
N ILE A 17 7.33 3.58 -16.77
CA ILE A 17 8.37 4.30 -16.00
C ILE A 17 8.53 3.75 -14.58
N GLY A 18 7.54 3.01 -14.08
CA GLY A 18 7.49 2.46 -12.74
C GLY A 18 6.13 1.81 -12.47
N PHE A 19 5.97 1.34 -11.24
CA PHE A 19 4.77 0.63 -10.78
C PHE A 19 4.13 1.37 -9.60
N LYS A 20 2.86 1.06 -9.34
CA LYS A 20 2.09 1.61 -8.22
C LYS A 20 1.42 0.47 -7.45
N ALA A 21 1.51 0.52 -6.13
CA ALA A 21 0.72 -0.33 -5.24
C ALA A 21 0.04 0.49 -4.14
N PHE A 22 -0.93 -0.13 -3.47
CA PHE A 22 -1.66 0.44 -2.34
C PHE A 22 -1.45 -0.45 -1.11
N LEU A 23 -1.14 0.16 0.03
CA LEU A 23 -1.01 -0.56 1.30
C LEU A 23 -2.33 -0.65 2.07
N TYR A 24 -3.30 0.16 1.68
CA TYR A 24 -4.66 0.19 2.20
C TYR A 24 -5.70 0.19 1.08
N THR A 25 -6.92 -0.17 1.41
CA THR A 25 -8.03 -0.33 0.45
C THR A 25 -8.25 0.94 -0.37
N THR A 26 -8.57 0.77 -1.66
CA THR A 26 -8.66 1.87 -2.62
C THR A 26 -10.09 2.39 -2.84
N GLY A 27 -11.08 1.71 -2.25
CA GLY A 27 -12.50 1.90 -2.59
C GLY A 27 -12.89 1.34 -3.96
N ASN A 28 -11.95 0.81 -4.76
CA ASN A 28 -12.21 0.17 -6.05
C ASN A 28 -11.88 -1.33 -5.98
N LYS A 29 -12.89 -2.18 -6.23
CA LYS A 29 -12.76 -3.64 -6.20
C LYS A 29 -11.83 -4.19 -7.29
N GLU A 30 -11.62 -3.44 -8.37
CA GLU A 30 -10.68 -3.82 -9.43
C GLU A 30 -9.22 -3.55 -9.04
N PHE A 31 -8.99 -2.75 -8.00
CA PHE A 31 -7.67 -2.40 -7.48
C PHE A 31 -7.51 -2.71 -6.00
N GLU A 32 -7.24 -3.97 -5.71
CA GLU A 32 -6.93 -4.49 -4.39
C GLU A 32 -5.55 -4.01 -3.88
N ASN A 33 -5.50 -3.71 -2.58
CA ASN A 33 -4.25 -3.45 -1.89
C ASN A 33 -3.37 -4.72 -1.85
N VAL A 34 -2.07 -4.53 -1.73
CA VAL A 34 -1.15 -5.65 -1.56
C VAL A 34 -1.03 -6.00 -0.08
N ASP A 35 -0.84 -7.28 0.22
CA ASP A 35 -0.36 -7.71 1.52
C ASP A 35 1.17 -7.54 1.62
N ASP A 36 1.72 -7.80 2.79
CA ASP A 36 3.15 -7.66 3.05
C ASP A 36 4.01 -8.55 2.14
N MET A 37 3.53 -9.76 1.83
CA MET A 37 4.31 -10.71 1.03
C MET A 37 4.31 -10.38 -0.46
N THR A 38 3.17 -9.99 -1.02
CA THR A 38 3.08 -9.46 -2.38
C THR A 38 3.91 -8.18 -2.49
N LEU A 39 3.91 -7.31 -1.49
CA LEU A 39 4.74 -6.11 -1.48
C LEU A 39 6.23 -6.46 -1.54
N LEU A 40 6.73 -7.35 -0.67
CA LEU A 40 8.13 -7.79 -0.65
C LEU A 40 8.55 -8.44 -1.97
N LYS A 41 7.75 -9.38 -2.48
CA LYS A 41 8.01 -10.05 -3.77
C LYS A 41 8.02 -9.05 -4.93
N GLY A 42 7.04 -8.16 -4.96
CA GLY A 42 6.94 -7.09 -5.95
C GLY A 42 8.13 -6.15 -5.90
N MET A 43 8.53 -5.67 -4.71
CA MET A 43 9.72 -4.82 -4.52
C MET A 43 10.99 -5.51 -5.04
N LYS A 44 11.18 -6.80 -4.74
CA LYS A 44 12.34 -7.57 -5.22
C LYS A 44 12.35 -7.71 -6.75
N ALA A 45 11.19 -8.00 -7.35
CA ALA A 45 11.05 -8.11 -8.80
C ALA A 45 11.29 -6.75 -9.49
N ILE A 46 10.62 -5.70 -9.04
CA ILE A 46 10.72 -4.34 -9.60
C ILE A 46 12.15 -3.80 -9.51
N ALA A 47 12.86 -4.06 -8.41
CA ALA A 47 14.26 -3.69 -8.27
C ALA A 47 15.16 -4.37 -9.32
N ARG A 48 14.93 -5.65 -9.63
CA ARG A 48 15.67 -6.37 -10.69
C ARG A 48 15.41 -5.80 -12.09
N LEU A 49 14.22 -5.22 -12.31
CA LEU A 49 13.84 -4.56 -13.56
C LEU A 49 14.41 -3.13 -13.67
N GLY A 50 15.08 -2.62 -12.64
CA GLY A 50 15.59 -1.24 -12.61
C GLY A 50 14.47 -0.18 -12.62
N LYS A 51 13.27 -0.53 -12.15
CA LYS A 51 12.11 0.36 -12.10
C LYS A 51 11.84 0.84 -10.67
N VAL A 52 10.99 1.86 -10.53
CA VAL A 52 10.56 2.39 -9.23
C VAL A 52 9.18 1.86 -8.85
N LEU A 53 8.93 1.71 -7.55
CA LEU A 53 7.59 1.42 -7.00
C LEU A 53 7.11 2.64 -6.21
N ALA A 54 5.99 3.22 -6.61
CA ALA A 54 5.24 4.21 -5.85
C ALA A 54 4.20 3.50 -4.95
N LEU A 55 3.91 4.08 -3.79
CA LEU A 55 2.98 3.54 -2.81
C LEU A 55 1.94 4.58 -2.40
N HIS A 56 0.71 4.12 -2.14
CA HIS A 56 -0.20 4.83 -1.26
C HIS A 56 0.00 4.23 0.12
N SER A 57 0.59 5.01 1.03
CA SER A 57 1.09 4.55 2.32
C SER A 57 0.17 5.04 3.43
N GLU A 58 -0.79 4.21 3.78
CA GLU A 58 -1.66 4.38 4.95
C GLU A 58 -1.82 3.01 5.62
N SER A 59 -1.91 2.99 6.96
CA SER A 59 -1.97 1.77 7.74
C SER A 59 -3.40 1.27 7.89
N GLY A 60 -3.75 0.21 7.18
CA GLY A 60 -5.07 -0.43 7.30
C GLY A 60 -5.46 -0.81 8.72
N PRO A 61 -4.62 -1.51 9.49
CA PRO A 61 -4.94 -1.85 10.88
C PRO A 61 -5.30 -0.65 11.76
N ILE A 62 -4.61 0.49 11.59
CA ILE A 62 -4.88 1.71 12.37
C ILE A 62 -6.17 2.36 11.88
N THR A 63 -6.30 2.55 10.57
CA THR A 63 -7.46 3.22 9.97
C THR A 63 -8.76 2.45 10.21
N ASP A 64 -8.76 1.14 10.01
CA ASP A 64 -9.94 0.30 10.20
C ASP A 64 -10.34 0.26 11.68
N TRP A 65 -9.39 0.13 12.60
CA TRP A 65 -9.67 0.15 14.03
C TRP A 65 -10.31 1.47 14.49
N LEU A 66 -9.74 2.62 14.11
CA LEU A 66 -10.30 3.93 14.48
C LEU A 66 -11.65 4.18 13.83
N LYS A 67 -11.83 3.74 12.58
CA LYS A 67 -13.11 3.80 11.88
C LYS A 67 -14.18 3.01 12.62
N GLU A 68 -13.91 1.76 12.99
CA GLU A 68 -14.85 0.94 13.75
C GLU A 68 -15.24 1.61 15.08
N GLU A 69 -14.30 2.23 15.80
CA GLU A 69 -14.60 2.94 17.05
C GLU A 69 -15.50 4.16 16.81
N LYS A 70 -15.23 4.98 15.78
CA LYS A 70 -16.07 6.13 15.43
C LYS A 70 -17.47 5.72 14.98
N GLU A 71 -17.58 4.65 14.18
CA GLU A 71 -18.87 4.12 13.72
C GLU A 71 -19.72 3.58 14.87
N LYS A 72 -19.11 2.89 15.85
CA LYS A 72 -19.80 2.43 17.07
C LYS A 72 -20.39 3.60 17.88
N ASP A 73 -19.68 4.73 17.90
CA ASP A 73 -20.10 5.96 18.58
C ASP A 73 -21.09 6.81 17.76
N GLY A 74 -21.46 6.40 16.54
CA GLY A 74 -22.31 7.18 15.65
C GLY A 74 -21.67 8.48 15.12
N LYS A 75 -20.34 8.58 15.20
CA LYS A 75 -19.54 9.74 14.79
C LYS A 75 -19.18 9.64 13.31
N VAL A 76 -19.94 10.34 12.47
CA VAL A 76 -19.91 10.22 11.00
C VAL A 76 -19.68 11.55 10.28
N SER A 77 -19.17 12.57 10.98
CA SER A 77 -18.83 13.84 10.35
C SER A 77 -17.55 13.76 9.50
N ALA A 78 -17.28 14.80 8.70
CA ALA A 78 -16.03 14.88 7.95
C ALA A 78 -14.80 14.92 8.87
N ASP A 79 -14.90 15.61 10.01
CA ASP A 79 -13.82 15.67 11.01
C ASP A 79 -13.62 14.30 11.67
N ASP A 80 -14.70 13.56 11.93
CA ASP A 80 -14.60 12.19 12.44
C ASP A 80 -13.88 11.28 11.45
N TYR A 81 -14.14 11.44 10.15
CA TYR A 81 -13.40 10.70 9.12
C TYR A 81 -11.90 11.04 9.14
N LEU A 82 -11.53 12.31 9.27
CA LEU A 82 -10.13 12.72 9.38
C LEU A 82 -9.45 12.09 10.61
N ASP A 83 -10.16 12.01 11.73
CA ASP A 83 -9.66 11.38 12.96
C ASP A 83 -9.39 9.88 12.79
N THR A 84 -10.04 9.20 11.83
CA THR A 84 -9.76 7.78 11.53
C THR A 84 -8.47 7.58 10.75
N ARG A 85 -7.89 8.66 10.20
CA ARG A 85 -6.69 8.62 9.35
C ARG A 85 -5.61 9.55 9.91
N PRO A 86 -5.15 9.32 11.14
CA PRO A 86 -4.14 10.18 11.75
C PRO A 86 -2.80 10.04 11.01
N ILE A 87 -1.95 11.07 11.14
CA ILE A 87 -0.57 11.07 10.62
C ILE A 87 0.21 9.80 11.03
N ALA A 88 -0.09 9.23 12.20
CA ALA A 88 0.53 7.99 12.65
C ALA A 88 0.25 6.78 11.72
N ALA A 89 -0.93 6.72 11.09
CA ALA A 89 -1.27 5.68 10.12
C ALA A 89 -0.42 5.79 8.84
N GLU A 90 -0.17 7.01 8.37
CA GLU A 90 0.73 7.26 7.25
C GLU A 90 2.19 6.94 7.62
N ALA A 91 2.64 7.43 8.77
CA ALA A 91 4.01 7.26 9.24
C ALA A 91 4.38 5.78 9.44
N GLU A 92 3.50 4.97 10.02
CA GLU A 92 3.69 3.52 10.16
C GLU A 92 3.88 2.88 8.78
N ALA A 93 2.97 3.14 7.85
CA ALA A 93 2.99 2.52 6.54
C ALA A 93 4.22 2.95 5.71
N VAL A 94 4.66 4.20 5.84
CA VAL A 94 5.92 4.69 5.23
C VAL A 94 7.11 3.98 5.84
N GLN A 95 7.21 3.89 7.18
CA GLN A 95 8.32 3.22 7.85
C GLN A 95 8.41 1.74 7.49
N ARG A 96 7.28 1.01 7.50
CA ARG A 96 7.22 -0.39 7.07
C ARG A 96 7.70 -0.56 5.63
N ALA A 97 7.25 0.29 4.71
CA ALA A 97 7.70 0.25 3.32
C ALA A 97 9.20 0.52 3.18
N LEU A 98 9.79 1.42 3.98
CA LEU A 98 11.23 1.67 3.99
C LEU A 98 12.01 0.43 4.46
N PHE A 99 11.58 -0.22 5.55
CA PHE A 99 12.21 -1.47 6.00
C PHE A 99 12.12 -2.58 4.95
N TYR A 100 10.98 -2.71 4.27
CA TYR A 100 10.81 -3.70 3.20
C TYR A 100 11.71 -3.40 2.00
N ALA A 101 11.87 -2.11 1.70
CA ALA A 101 12.79 -1.68 0.68
C ALA A 101 14.23 -2.07 1.06
N GLU A 102 14.67 -1.90 2.31
CA GLU A 102 16.04 -2.30 2.72
C GLU A 102 16.28 -3.80 2.55
N VAL A 103 15.33 -4.64 2.98
CA VAL A 103 15.51 -6.10 2.92
C VAL A 103 15.35 -6.69 1.52
N ARG A 104 14.86 -5.93 0.53
CA ARG A 104 14.72 -6.41 -0.87
C ARG A 104 16.05 -6.86 -1.50
N GLN A 105 17.17 -6.46 -0.90
CA GLN A 105 18.54 -6.75 -1.32
C GLN A 105 18.98 -8.19 -0.96
N TYR A 106 18.32 -8.84 0.01
CA TYR A 106 18.51 -10.26 0.34
C TYR A 106 17.66 -11.13 -0.60
#